data_AF-A0A0S7X752-F1
#
_entry.id   AF-A0A0S7X752-F1
#
_cell.length_a   1.000
_cell.length_b   1.000
_cell.length_c   1.000
_cell.angle_alpha   90.00
_cell.angle_beta   90.00
_cell.angle_gamma   90.00
#
_symmetry.space_group_name_H-M   'P 1'
#
loop_
_entity.id
_entity.type
_entity.pdbx_description
1 polymer ?
#
loop_
_entity_poly.entity_id
_entity_poly.type
_entity_poly.pdbx_seq_one_letter_code
_entity_poly.pdbx_strand_id
1 'polypeptide(L)'
;TLRETISVWRNKWTALAYCEGKFYETATYDIEIVDRVGAGDSFTAGMLCGFLQGDLQKGVDLGVAFSALKQTAPGDLNFATLEEAERIMTGAGLRIVR
;
A
#
# COMPACT_ATOMS: atom_id res chain seq x y z
N THR A 1 -6.06 6.48 1.70
CA THR A 1 -6.28 5.03 1.83
C THR A 1 -7.67 4.78 2.37
N LEU A 2 -8.25 3.63 2.09
CA LEU A 2 -9.51 3.15 2.66
C LEU A 2 -9.26 1.83 3.37
N ARG A 3 -9.92 1.67 4.53
CA ARG A 3 -9.81 0.48 5.39
C ARG A 3 -11.17 -0.15 5.57
N GLU A 4 -11.32 -1.38 5.13
CA GLU A 4 -12.43 -2.24 5.56
C GLU A 4 -11.93 -3.11 6.72
N THR A 5 -12.64 -3.08 7.84
CA THR A 5 -12.22 -3.78 9.06
C THR A 5 -13.00 -5.08 9.20
N ILE A 6 -12.32 -6.22 9.01
CA ILE A 6 -12.92 -7.56 9.22
C ILE A 6 -12.77 -7.94 10.70
N SER A 7 -11.62 -7.64 11.30
CA SER A 7 -11.37 -7.75 12.74
C SER A 7 -10.25 -6.79 13.16
N VAL A 8 -9.92 -6.73 14.45
CA VAL A 8 -8.79 -5.93 14.95
C VAL A 8 -7.47 -6.27 14.23
N TRP A 9 -7.31 -7.54 13.87
CA TRP A 9 -6.08 -8.07 13.27
C TRP A 9 -6.16 -8.22 11.75
N ARG A 10 -7.35 -8.19 11.14
CA ARG A 10 -7.52 -8.44 9.69
C ARG A 10 -8.32 -7.34 9.02
N ASN A 11 -7.72 -6.73 8.00
CA ASN A 11 -8.33 -5.64 7.25
C ASN A 11 -8.17 -5.83 5.75
N LYS A 12 -9.08 -5.21 5.00
CA LYS A 12 -8.86 -4.91 3.58
C LYS A 12 -8.30 -3.50 3.46
N TRP A 13 -7.24 -3.35 2.70
CA TRP A 13 -6.52 -2.09 2.54
C TRP A 13 -6.44 -1.69 1.08
N THR A 14 -6.94 -0.50 0.75
CA THR A 14 -6.93 0.05 -0.61
C THR A 14 -6.60 1.54 -0.60
N ALA A 15 -6.38 2.14 -1.76
CA ALA A 15 -6.20 3.55 -1.92
C ALA A 15 -6.93 4.10 -3.14
N LEU A 16 -7.26 5.39 -3.04
CA LEU A 16 -7.83 6.19 -4.09
C LEU A 16 -7.04 7.51 -4.12
N ALA A 17 -6.65 7.95 -5.30
CA ALA A 17 -6.24 9.33 -5.53
C ALA A 17 -7.15 9.99 -6.56
N TYR A 18 -7.28 11.30 -6.46
CA TYR A 18 -8.01 12.13 -7.41
C TYR A 18 -7.08 13.23 -7.91
N CYS A 19 -6.97 13.36 -9.22
CA CYS A 19 -6.17 14.39 -9.86
C CYS A 19 -6.84 14.78 -11.19
N GLU A 20 -7.00 16.08 -11.43
CA GLU A 20 -7.48 16.62 -12.71
C GLU A 20 -8.78 15.98 -13.25
N GLY A 21 -9.75 15.72 -12.37
CA GLY A 21 -11.02 15.10 -12.79
C GLY A 21 -10.97 13.59 -12.92
N LYS A 22 -9.82 12.95 -12.72
CA LYS A 22 -9.62 11.50 -12.84
C LYS A 22 -9.37 10.85 -11.48
N PHE A 23 -10.00 9.70 -11.27
CA PHE A 23 -9.73 8.81 -10.16
C PHE A 23 -8.67 7.76 -10.52
N TYR A 24 -7.81 7.47 -9.55
CA TYR A 24 -6.77 6.45 -9.60
C TYR A 24 -7.02 5.50 -8.44
N GLU A 25 -7.53 4.32 -8.77
CA GLU A 25 -7.90 3.27 -7.83
C GLU A 25 -6.84 2.18 -7.85
N THR A 26 -6.62 1.57 -6.69
CA THR A 26 -5.63 0.49 -6.55
C THR A 26 -6.31 -0.85 -6.28
N ALA A 27 -5.54 -1.93 -6.40
CA ALA A 27 -5.91 -3.20 -5.81
C ALA A 27 -6.24 -3.07 -4.30
N THR A 28 -7.04 -4.02 -3.80
CA THR A 28 -7.35 -4.15 -2.38
C THR A 28 -6.57 -5.31 -1.81
N TYR A 29 -5.78 -5.07 -0.77
CA TYR A 29 -4.95 -6.09 -0.11
C TYR A 29 -5.63 -6.61 1.15
N ASP A 30 -5.62 -7.93 1.33
CA ASP A 30 -5.97 -8.56 2.59
C ASP A 30 -4.72 -8.58 3.50
N ILE A 31 -4.76 -7.78 4.56
CA ILE A 31 -3.63 -7.57 5.48
C ILE A 31 -3.92 -8.16 6.86
N GLU A 32 -2.92 -8.81 7.44
CA GLU A 32 -2.90 -9.18 8.86
C GLU A 32 -1.99 -8.20 9.60
N ILE A 33 -2.57 -7.42 10.52
CA ILE A 33 -1.91 -6.29 11.15
C ILE A 33 -1.02 -6.76 12.28
N VAL A 34 0.24 -6.29 12.26
CA VAL A 34 1.17 -6.36 13.39
C VAL A 34 1.27 -5.00 14.07
N ASP A 35 1.47 -3.94 13.29
CA ASP A 35 1.56 -2.55 13.76
C ASP A 35 1.00 -1.62 12.68
N ARG A 36 0.38 -0.52 13.07
CA ARG A 36 -0.24 0.43 12.13
C ARG A 36 0.59 1.70 11.95
N VAL A 37 1.51 1.98 12.88
CA VAL A 37 2.31 3.21 12.85
C VAL A 37 3.21 3.19 11.62
N GLY A 38 3.37 4.34 10.98
CA GLY A 38 4.16 4.51 9.76
C GLY A 38 3.49 4.06 8.45
N ALA A 39 2.25 3.55 8.49
CA ALA A 39 1.54 3.15 7.27
C ALA A 39 1.27 4.32 6.31
N GLY A 40 1.04 5.52 6.85
CA GLY A 40 0.84 6.75 6.07
C GLY A 40 2.13 7.27 5.44
N ASP A 41 3.24 7.27 6.18
CA ASP A 41 4.55 7.68 5.66
C ASP A 41 5.02 6.71 4.57
N SER A 42 4.78 5.43 4.78
CA SER A 42 5.03 4.38 3.78
C SER A 42 4.21 4.57 2.51
N PHE A 43 2.93 4.95 2.65
CA PHE A 43 2.08 5.27 1.50
C PHE A 43 2.65 6.47 0.72
N THR A 44 2.99 7.54 1.42
CA THR A 44 3.53 8.76 0.82
C THR A 44 4.86 8.48 0.11
N ALA A 45 5.75 7.67 0.69
CA ALA A 45 7.00 7.28 0.05
C ALA A 45 6.78 6.53 -1.27
N GLY A 46 5.86 5.57 -1.31
CA GLY A 46 5.49 4.85 -2.53
C GLY A 46 4.85 5.77 -3.58
N MET A 47 3.95 6.65 -3.16
CA MET A 47 3.33 7.66 -4.03
C MET A 47 4.37 8.58 -4.66
N LEU A 48 5.28 9.14 -3.86
CA LEU A 48 6.35 9.99 -4.37
C LEU A 48 7.25 9.25 -5.36
N CYS A 49 7.50 7.95 -5.16
CA CYS A 49 8.30 7.15 -6.09
C CYS A 49 7.73 7.14 -7.51
N GLY A 50 6.41 6.88 -7.66
CA GLY A 50 5.75 6.91 -8.98
C GLY A 50 5.51 8.32 -9.50
N PHE A 51 5.15 9.26 -8.62
CA PHE A 51 4.93 10.66 -9.00
C PHE A 51 6.17 11.32 -9.60
N LEU A 52 7.34 11.10 -8.99
CA LEU A 52 8.62 11.61 -9.51
C LEU A 52 9.00 10.97 -10.86
N GLN A 53 8.41 9.82 -11.21
CA GLN A 53 8.55 9.19 -12.53
C GLN A 53 7.48 9.66 -13.53
N GLY A 54 6.57 10.55 -13.13
CA GLY A 54 5.46 11.02 -13.96
C GLY A 54 4.31 10.03 -14.11
N ASP A 55 4.29 8.96 -13.30
CA ASP A 55 3.24 7.94 -13.33
C ASP A 55 2.45 7.96 -12.01
N LEU A 56 1.33 8.67 -12.05
CA LEU A 56 0.46 8.81 -10.88
C LEU A 56 -0.18 7.48 -10.50
N GLN A 57 -0.59 6.64 -11.46
CA GLN A 57 -1.20 5.33 -11.16
C GLN A 57 -0.19 4.44 -10.42
N LYS A 58 1.02 4.33 -10.98
CA LYS A 58 2.12 3.60 -10.33
C LYS A 58 2.44 4.16 -8.94
N GLY A 59 2.37 5.48 -8.77
CA GLY A 59 2.54 6.11 -7.46
C GLY A 59 1.51 5.61 -6.44
N VAL A 60 0.23 5.68 -6.77
CA VAL A 60 -0.83 5.24 -5.84
C VAL A 60 -0.73 3.74 -5.58
N ASP A 61 -0.43 2.92 -6.60
CA ASP A 61 -0.25 1.48 -6.47
C ASP A 61 0.95 1.11 -5.56
N LEU A 62 2.11 1.75 -5.76
CA LEU A 62 3.26 1.59 -4.88
C LEU A 62 2.96 2.06 -3.46
N GLY A 63 2.25 3.19 -3.33
CA GLY A 63 1.85 3.73 -2.03
C GLY A 63 1.02 2.73 -1.24
N VAL A 64 -0.03 2.17 -1.83
CA VAL A 64 -0.86 1.19 -1.12
C VAL A 64 -0.09 -0.10 -0.82
N ALA A 65 0.80 -0.54 -1.70
CA ALA A 65 1.62 -1.73 -1.53
C ALA A 65 2.59 -1.57 -0.34
N PHE A 66 3.37 -0.48 -0.30
CA PHE A 66 4.26 -0.18 0.82
C PHE A 66 3.49 0.00 2.13
N SER A 67 2.34 0.67 2.08
CA SER A 67 1.47 0.86 3.24
C SER A 67 0.92 -0.47 3.79
N ALA A 68 0.55 -1.39 2.91
CA ALA A 68 0.10 -2.73 3.27
C ALA A 68 1.23 -3.54 3.91
N LEU A 69 2.42 -3.58 3.28
CA LEU A 69 3.61 -4.27 3.79
C LEU A 69 4.09 -3.71 5.13
N LYS A 70 4.03 -2.38 5.31
CA LYS A 70 4.40 -1.75 6.58
C LYS A 70 3.56 -2.29 7.72
N GLN A 71 2.26 -2.49 7.47
CA GLN A 71 1.33 -2.90 8.51
C GLN A 71 1.52 -4.35 8.97
N THR A 72 2.26 -5.15 8.21
CA THR A 72 2.62 -6.53 8.56
C THR A 72 3.98 -6.65 9.26
N ALA A 73 4.56 -5.51 9.70
CA ALA A 73 5.86 -5.45 10.35
C ALA A 73 5.82 -4.58 11.60
N PRO A 74 6.54 -4.91 12.68
CA PRO A 74 6.56 -4.11 13.91
C PRO A 74 7.29 -2.77 13.73
N GLY A 75 6.91 -1.78 14.54
CA GLY A 75 7.55 -0.46 14.61
C GLY A 75 7.11 0.50 13.51
N ASP A 76 7.77 1.65 13.42
CA ASP A 76 7.31 2.76 12.57
C ASP A 76 7.94 2.71 11.16
N LEU A 77 9.14 2.15 11.05
CA LEU A 77 9.88 2.11 9.78
C LEU A 77 9.41 0.97 8.87
N ASN A 78 9.41 1.26 7.56
CA ASN A 78 9.16 0.26 6.54
C ASN A 78 10.48 -0.31 6.02
N PHE A 79 10.65 -1.62 6.16
CA PHE A 79 11.81 -2.35 5.64
C PHE A 79 11.51 -3.09 4.34
N ALA A 80 10.30 -2.92 3.77
CA ALA A 80 9.97 -3.49 2.49
C ALA A 80 10.81 -2.86 1.37
N THR A 81 11.23 -3.72 0.44
CA THR A 81 11.94 -3.37 -0.77
C THR A 81 10.95 -3.02 -1.89
N LEU A 82 11.45 -2.32 -2.92
CA LEU A 82 10.68 -2.08 -4.13
C LEU A 82 10.23 -3.38 -4.80
N GLU A 83 11.08 -4.40 -4.82
CA GLU A 83 10.76 -5.71 -5.39
C GLU A 83 9.60 -6.39 -4.65
N GLU A 84 9.58 -6.35 -3.31
CA GLU A 84 8.46 -6.88 -2.52
C GLU A 84 7.14 -6.14 -2.83
N ALA A 85 7.20 -4.81 -2.97
CA ALA A 85 6.04 -4.00 -3.33
C ALA A 85 5.53 -4.33 -4.75
N GLU A 86 6.41 -4.42 -5.74
CA GLU A 86 6.05 -4.78 -7.11
C GLU A 86 5.53 -6.21 -7.23
N ARG A 87 6.08 -7.13 -6.42
CA ARG A 87 5.62 -8.53 -6.35
C ARG A 87 4.18 -8.63 -5.87
N ILE A 88 3.79 -7.88 -4.84
CA ILE A 88 2.39 -7.92 -4.37
C ILE A 88 1.42 -7.18 -5.30
N MET A 89 1.91 -6.20 -6.07
CA MET A 89 1.12 -5.52 -7.11
C MET A 89 0.83 -6.44 -8.30
N THR A 90 1.74 -7.36 -8.63
CA THR A 90 1.65 -8.26 -9.79
C THR A 90 1.16 -9.67 -9.44
N GLY A 91 1.21 -10.05 -8.17
CA GLY A 91 0.93 -11.41 -7.70
C GLY A 91 -0.54 -11.83 -7.81
N ALA A 92 -0.76 -13.11 -8.09
CA ALA A 92 -2.09 -13.73 -8.22
C ALA A 92 -2.88 -13.88 -6.90
N GLY A 93 -2.33 -13.40 -5.77
CA GLY A 93 -2.97 -13.44 -4.47
C GLY A 93 -2.87 -12.08 -3.80
N LEU A 94 -4.02 -11.46 -3.52
CA LEU A 94 -4.13 -10.18 -2.79
C LEU A 94 -3.74 -10.28 -1.30
N ARG A 95 -3.19 -11.43 -0.89
CA ARG A 95 -2.72 -11.69 0.46
C ARG A 95 -1.25 -11.29 0.56
N ILE A 96 -0.92 -10.47 1.54
CA ILE A 96 0.47 -10.09 1.79
C ILE A 96 1.27 -11.30 2.26
N VAL A 97 2.37 -11.57 1.56
CA VAL A 97 3.39 -12.57 1.87
C VAL A 97 4.75 -11.90 1.68
N ARG A 98 5.66 -12.06 2.64
CA ARG A 98 7.04 -11.53 2.57
C ARG A 98 7.97 -12.57 1.97
#